data_AF-A0A7X8VKX2-F1
#
_entry.id   AF-A0A7X8VKX2-F1
#
_cell.length_a   1.000
_cell.length_b   1.000
_cell.length_c   1.000
_cell.angle_alpha   90.00
_cell.angle_beta   90.00
_cell.angle_gamma   90.00
#
_symmetry.space_group_name_H-M   'P 1'
#
loop_
_entity.id
_entity.type
_entity.pdbx_description
1 polymer ?
#
loop_
_entity_poly.entity_id
_entity_poly.type
_entity_poly.pdbx_seq_one_letter_code
_entity_poly.pdbx_strand_id
1 'polypeptide(L)'
;MLRQLGNDDGSVTIEAALALTSLVVVSALIVGVLATLVSYVAATDIAGAAARAHAIGQPYEPPRGSVTIVETSGLITATASIPVTIGEVSADAIFPVEN
;
A
#
# COMPACT_ATOMS: atom_id res chain seq x y z
N MET A 1 60.13 -0.02 15.09
CA MET A 1 59.01 -0.39 15.98
C MET A 1 57.87 0.59 15.68
N LEU A 2 57.01 0.26 14.70
CA LEU A 2 55.90 1.11 14.27
C LEU A 2 54.75 0.94 15.26
N ARG A 3 54.50 1.98 16.07
CA ARG A 3 53.46 2.01 17.09
C ARG A 3 52.13 2.33 16.41
N GLN A 4 51.29 1.31 16.27
CA GLN A 4 49.89 1.44 15.89
C GLN A 4 49.16 2.15 17.04
N LEU A 5 49.00 3.48 16.91
CA LEU A 5 48.11 4.25 17.78
C LEU A 5 46.69 4.03 17.25
N GLY A 6 46.09 2.92 17.69
CA GLY A 6 44.69 2.60 17.43
C GLY A 6 43.80 3.66 18.06
N ASN A 7 43.23 4.51 17.23
CA ASN A 7 42.16 5.43 17.59
C ASN A 7 40.83 4.69 17.48
N ASP A 8 40.62 3.70 18.36
CA ASP A 8 39.42 2.83 18.36
C ASP A 8 38.16 3.57 18.83
N ASP A 9 38.30 4.70 19.54
CA ASP A 9 37.19 5.56 19.98
C ASP A 9 36.35 6.13 18.81
N GLY A 10 37.00 6.37 17.66
CA GLY A 10 36.30 6.77 16.43
C GLY A 10 35.57 5.61 15.76
N SER A 11 36.09 4.38 15.90
CA SER A 11 35.51 3.17 15.32
C SER A 11 34.12 2.91 15.90
N VAL A 12 34.02 2.85 17.24
CA VAL A 12 32.75 2.56 17.94
C VAL A 12 31.63 3.53 17.60
N THR A 13 31.97 4.78 17.33
CA THR A 13 31.00 5.81 16.93
C THR A 13 30.54 5.61 15.48
N ILE A 14 31.44 5.22 14.58
CA ILE A 14 31.11 4.91 13.17
C ILE A 14 30.26 3.64 13.09
N GLU A 15 30.60 2.58 13.84
CA GLU A 15 29.79 1.37 13.88
C GLU A 15 28.39 1.64 14.45
N ALA A 16 28.29 2.43 15.53
CA ALA A 16 27.01 2.84 16.08
C ALA A 16 26.21 3.69 15.08
N ALA A 17 26.85 4.62 14.36
CA ALA A 17 26.20 5.44 13.35
C ALA A 17 25.68 4.58 12.17
N LEU A 18 26.45 3.60 11.71
CA LEU A 18 26.02 2.66 10.67
C LEU A 18 24.89 1.76 11.15
N ALA A 19 24.97 1.23 12.37
CA ALA A 19 23.90 0.43 12.96
C ALA A 19 22.60 1.23 13.05
N LEU A 20 22.66 2.47 13.58
CA LEU A 20 21.50 3.36 13.67
C LEU A 20 20.95 3.73 12.29
N THR A 21 21.82 4.07 11.33
CA THR A 21 21.39 4.41 9.97
C THR A 21 20.68 3.23 9.32
N SER A 22 21.22 2.03 9.44
CA SER A 22 20.57 0.83 8.89
C SER A 22 19.21 0.57 9.52
N LEU A 23 19.08 0.74 10.84
CA LEU A 23 17.82 0.59 11.55
C LEU A 23 16.79 1.63 11.09
N VAL A 24 17.21 2.89 10.93
CA VAL A 24 16.34 3.98 10.46
C VAL A 24 15.87 3.71 9.03
N VAL A 25 16.76 3.28 8.14
CA VAL A 25 16.41 2.94 6.76
C VAL A 25 15.40 1.80 6.71
N VAL A 26 15.66 0.70 7.43
CA VAL A 26 14.71 -0.43 7.49
C VAL A 26 13.36 0.01 8.06
N SER A 27 13.36 0.81 9.13
CA SER A 27 12.13 1.32 9.74
C SER A 27 11.33 2.17 8.75
N ALA A 28 11.99 3.07 8.01
CA ALA A 28 11.33 3.90 7.00
C ALA A 28 10.74 3.05 5.86
N LEU A 29 11.46 2.00 5.42
CA LEU A 29 10.97 1.07 4.41
C LEU A 29 9.73 0.32 4.89
N ILE A 30 9.72 -0.17 6.14
CA ILE A 30 8.55 -0.84 6.72
C ILE A 30 7.34 0.10 6.73
N VAL A 31 7.51 1.34 7.17
CA VAL A 31 6.43 2.35 7.16
C VAL A 31 5.91 2.61 5.75
N GLY A 32 6.80 2.69 4.75
CA GLY A 32 6.41 2.85 3.34
C GLY A 32 5.57 1.67 2.82
N VAL A 33 5.96 0.43 3.15
CA VAL A 33 5.19 -0.77 2.79
C VAL A 33 3.83 -0.77 3.48
N LEU A 34 3.77 -0.45 4.78
CA LEU A 34 2.50 -0.39 5.51
C LEU A 34 1.54 0.64 4.93
N ALA A 35 2.02 1.82 4.54
CA ALA A 35 1.20 2.83 3.88
C ALA A 35 0.61 2.33 2.55
N THR A 36 1.37 1.52 1.81
CA THR A 36 0.91 0.88 0.57
C THR A 36 -0.16 -0.17 0.86
N LEU A 37 0.04 -1.01 1.88
CA LEU A 37 -0.94 -2.02 2.29
C LEU A 37 -2.25 -1.41 2.78
N VAL A 38 -2.20 -0.30 3.53
CA VAL A 38 -3.41 0.44 3.95
C VAL A 38 -4.20 0.91 2.73
N SER A 39 -3.52 1.40 1.69
CA SER A 39 -4.16 1.82 0.45
C SER A 39 -4.78 0.64 -0.32
N TYR A 40 -4.13 -0.54 -0.30
CA TYR A 40 -4.68 -1.76 -0.90
C TYR A 40 -5.94 -2.26 -0.20
N VAL A 41 -5.96 -2.26 1.13
CA VAL A 41 -7.16 -2.62 1.90
C VAL A 41 -8.30 -1.65 1.59
N ALA A 42 -8.02 -0.35 1.58
CA ALA A 42 -9.01 0.66 1.21
C ALA A 42 -9.56 0.45 -0.23
N ALA A 43 -8.71 0.08 -1.19
CA ALA A 43 -9.16 -0.25 -2.54
C ALA A 43 -10.10 -1.47 -2.53
N THR A 44 -9.78 -2.50 -1.74
CA THR A 44 -10.62 -3.70 -1.61
C THR A 44 -12.00 -3.36 -1.03
N ASP A 45 -12.03 -2.54 0.03
CA ASP A 45 -13.28 -2.09 0.65
C ASP A 45 -14.13 -1.26 -0.32
N ILE A 46 -13.49 -0.36 -1.08
CA ILE A 46 -14.15 0.47 -2.09
C ILE A 46 -14.70 -0.39 -3.22
N ALA A 47 -13.93 -1.36 -3.73
CA ALA A 47 -14.38 -2.28 -4.79
C ALA A 47 -15.60 -3.07 -4.32
N GLY A 48 -15.57 -3.63 -3.11
CA GLY A 48 -16.70 -4.36 -2.55
C GLY A 48 -17.94 -3.49 -2.33
N ALA A 49 -17.76 -2.29 -1.80
CA ALA A 49 -18.85 -1.34 -1.61
C ALA A 49 -19.48 -0.91 -2.95
N ALA A 50 -18.65 -0.65 -3.97
CA ALA A 50 -19.11 -0.27 -5.30
C ALA A 50 -19.83 -1.41 -6.01
N ALA A 51 -19.30 -2.64 -5.96
CA ALA A 51 -19.94 -3.81 -6.54
C ALA A 51 -21.32 -4.05 -5.93
N ARG A 52 -21.43 -3.97 -4.60
CA ARG A 52 -22.71 -4.11 -3.90
C ARG A 52 -23.68 -2.98 -4.25
N ALA A 53 -23.23 -1.74 -4.24
CA ALA A 53 -24.07 -0.58 -4.57
C ALA A 53 -24.62 -0.70 -6.00
N HIS A 54 -23.77 -1.14 -6.95
CA HIS A 54 -24.17 -1.37 -8.32
C HIS A 54 -25.17 -2.52 -8.46
N ALA A 55 -24.97 -3.63 -7.74
CA ALA A 55 -25.90 -4.75 -7.74
C ALA A 55 -27.32 -4.34 -7.26
N ILE A 56 -27.44 -3.38 -6.34
CA ILE A 56 -28.73 -2.86 -5.86
C ILE A 56 -29.20 -1.59 -6.60
N GLY A 57 -28.51 -1.19 -7.68
CA GLY A 57 -28.86 -0.01 -8.49
C GLY A 57 -28.64 1.34 -7.80
N GLN A 58 -27.81 1.40 -6.76
CA GLN A 58 -27.48 2.66 -6.08
C GLN A 58 -26.21 3.31 -6.65
N PRO A 59 -26.19 4.65 -6.81
CA PRO A 59 -24.98 5.37 -7.17
C PRO A 59 -23.95 5.28 -6.03
N TYR A 60 -22.69 5.09 -6.39
CA TYR A 60 -21.57 5.04 -5.46
C TYR A 60 -20.45 5.95 -5.93
N GLU A 61 -20.04 6.89 -5.09
CA GLU A 61 -18.88 7.75 -5.32
C GLU A 61 -17.76 7.33 -4.37
N PRO A 62 -16.60 6.91 -4.88
CA PRO A 62 -15.49 6.52 -4.02
C PRO A 62 -14.94 7.76 -3.27
N PRO A 63 -14.67 7.66 -1.96
CA PRO A 63 -14.11 8.77 -1.20
C PRO A 63 -12.68 9.13 -1.66
N ARG A 64 -12.00 8.21 -2.35
CA ARG A 64 -10.66 8.39 -2.89
C ARG A 64 -10.45 7.47 -4.08
N GLY A 65 -9.74 7.97 -5.09
CA GLY A 65 -9.40 7.19 -6.29
C GLY A 65 -10.56 7.16 -7.28
N SER A 66 -10.64 6.08 -8.07
CA SER A 66 -11.69 5.85 -9.05
C SER A 66 -12.15 4.40 -9.02
N VAL A 67 -13.36 4.14 -9.50
CA VAL A 67 -13.90 2.79 -9.65
C VAL A 67 -14.38 2.60 -11.07
N THR A 68 -14.02 1.47 -11.67
CA THR A 68 -14.55 0.99 -12.95
C THR A 68 -15.40 -0.23 -12.69
N ILE A 69 -16.58 -0.30 -13.32
CA ILE A 69 -17.49 -1.43 -13.20
C ILE A 69 -17.68 -2.08 -14.56
N VAL A 70 -17.56 -3.41 -14.60
CA VAL A 70 -17.77 -4.22 -15.80
C VAL A 70 -18.74 -5.34 -15.45
N GLU A 71 -19.85 -5.41 -16.17
CA GLU A 71 -20.80 -6.52 -16.06
C GLU A 71 -20.53 -7.54 -17.17
N THR A 72 -20.43 -8.82 -16.82
CA THR A 72 -20.23 -9.91 -17.78
C THR A 72 -20.87 -11.19 -17.25
N SER A 73 -21.71 -11.82 -18.07
CA SER A 73 -22.33 -13.12 -17.78
C SER A 73 -23.10 -13.20 -16.44
N GLY A 74 -23.77 -12.11 -16.05
CA GLY A 74 -24.51 -12.04 -14.78
C GLY A 74 -23.63 -11.87 -13.54
N LEU A 75 -22.35 -11.51 -13.73
CA LEU A 75 -21.44 -11.08 -12.68
C LEU A 75 -21.03 -9.62 -12.90
N ILE A 76 -20.95 -8.87 -11.81
CA ILE A 76 -20.44 -7.51 -11.75
C ILE A 76 -19.01 -7.59 -11.19
N THR A 77 -18.05 -7.06 -11.95
CA THR A 77 -16.67 -6.85 -11.48
C THR A 77 -16.47 -5.37 -11.26
N ALA A 78 -16.24 -4.96 -10.01
CA ALA A 78 -15.83 -3.61 -9.67
C ALA A 78 -14.33 -3.58 -9.39
N THR A 79 -13.61 -2.72 -10.11
CA THR A 79 -12.18 -2.47 -9.93
C THR A 79 -12.00 -1.09 -9.33
N ALA A 80 -11.46 -1.03 -8.11
CA ALA A 80 -11.10 0.22 -7.46
C ALA A 80 -9.61 0.51 -7.66
N SER A 81 -9.28 1.75 -8.02
CA SER A 81 -7.91 2.24 -8.26
C SER A 81 -7.62 3.45 -7.39
N ILE A 82 -6.59 3.37 -6.56
CA ILE A 82 -6.18 4.44 -5.63
C ILE A 82 -4.75 4.89 -5.95
N PRO A 83 -4.53 6.19 -6.26
CA PRO A 83 -3.19 6.71 -6.45
C PRO A 83 -2.44 6.76 -5.11
N VAL A 84 -1.21 6.25 -5.13
CA VAL A 84 -0.29 6.24 -4.00
C VAL A 84 0.97 7.02 -4.34
N THR A 85 1.83 7.27 -3.34
CA THR A 85 3.05 8.06 -3.52
C THR A 85 3.96 7.50 -4.63
N ILE A 86 3.95 6.18 -4.84
CA ILE A 86 4.68 5.52 -5.91
C ILE A 86 3.73 4.59 -6.66
N GLY A 87 3.17 5.08 -7.77
CA GLY A 87 2.28 4.31 -8.65
C GLY A 87 0.81 4.35 -8.24
N GLU A 88 0.10 3.29 -8.57
CA GLU A 88 -1.31 3.10 -8.28
C GLU A 88 -1.52 1.71 -7.67
N VAL A 89 -2.46 1.62 -6.74
CA VAL A 89 -2.88 0.36 -6.15
C VAL A 89 -4.32 0.09 -6.57
N SER A 90 -4.56 -1.11 -7.10
CA SER A 90 -5.89 -1.52 -7.54
C SER A 90 -6.33 -2.81 -6.86
N ALA A 91 -7.64 -2.97 -6.66
CA ALA A 91 -8.26 -4.16 -6.13
C ALA A 91 -9.61 -4.42 -6.82
N ASP A 92 -9.94 -5.70 -6.99
CA ASP A 92 -11.16 -6.13 -7.65
C ASP A 92 -12.12 -6.79 -6.66
N ALA A 93 -13.42 -6.58 -6.87
CA ALA A 93 -14.49 -7.30 -6.20
C ALA A 93 -15.51 -7.80 -7.22
N ILE A 94 -15.88 -9.07 -7.11
CA ILE A 94 -16.82 -9.74 -8.02
C ILE A 94 -18.10 -10.09 -7.23
N PHE A 95 -19.25 -9.64 -7.73
CA PHE A 95 -20.57 -9.91 -7.15
C PHE A 95 -21.53 -10.45 -8.21
N PRO A 96 -22.45 -11.36 -7.87
CA PRO A 96 -23.55 -11.73 -8.75
C PRO A 96 -24.55 -10.57 -8.89
N VAL A 97 -25.21 -10.48 -10.04
CA VAL A 97 -26.32 -9.55 -10.23
C VAL A 97 -27.54 -10.11 -9.48
N GLU A 98 -27.94 -9.47 -8.38
CA GLU A 98 -29.23 -9.75 -7.74
C GLU A 98 -30.28 -8.87 -8.42
N ASN A 99 -31.14 -9.50 -9.24
CA ASN A 99 -32.26 -8.85 -9.94
C ASN A 99 -33.57 -9.07 -9.19
#